data_AF-A0A2H2ZCJ3-F1
#
_entry.id   AF-A0A2H2ZCJ3-F1
#
_cell.length_a   1.000
_cell.length_b   1.000
_cell.length_c   1.000
_cell.angle_alpha   90.00
_cell.angle_beta   90.00
_cell.angle_gamma   90.00
#
_symmetry.space_group_name_H-M   'P 1'
#
loop_
_entity.id
_entity.type
_entity.pdbx_description
1 polymer ?
#
loop_
_entity_poly.entity_id
_entity_poly.type
_entity_poly.pdbx_seq_one_letter_code
_entity_poly.pdbx_strand_id
1 'polypeptide(L)'
;MPEFLEPEDDKAHGSPPPFRACRDVLGACTVCLTDYVTTIERAEVNEITKSNYGLSLIDAAYGRVLSARLGEQISVGPLVDGWSITITAYHQLGRCRSPEDWKWVTLTDTPIDRVLSKSPDQPRRDMAVFPPGAIRDMWQNEGSSTRGKGADNDDS
;
A
#
# COMPACT_ATOMS: atom_id res chain seq x y z
N MET A 1 -46.61 -35.02 30.45
CA MET A 1 -45.21 -34.59 30.26
C MET A 1 -45.23 -33.37 29.39
N PRO A 2 -44.78 -32.19 29.85
CA PRO A 2 -44.64 -31.03 28.99
C PRO A 2 -43.37 -31.15 28.15
N GLU A 3 -43.50 -30.86 26.85
CA GLU A 3 -42.39 -30.76 25.91
C GLU A 3 -41.53 -29.54 26.27
N PHE A 4 -40.24 -29.81 26.48
CA PHE A 4 -39.23 -28.82 26.79
C PHE A 4 -38.76 -28.23 25.46
N LEU A 5 -39.25 -27.04 25.11
CA LEU A 5 -38.73 -26.25 24.00
C LEU A 5 -37.36 -25.71 24.41
N GLU A 6 -36.29 -26.33 23.90
CA GLU A 6 -34.95 -25.77 24.00
C GLU A 6 -34.81 -24.63 22.98
N PRO A 7 -34.34 -23.44 23.39
CA PRO A 7 -34.07 -22.36 22.45
C PRO A 7 -32.76 -22.62 21.70
N GLU A 8 -32.83 -22.69 20.38
CA GLU A 8 -31.67 -22.64 19.48
C GLU A 8 -31.02 -21.25 19.53
N ASP A 9 -30.23 -21.01 20.58
CA ASP A 9 -29.25 -19.92 20.61
C ASP A 9 -27.95 -20.45 19.97
N ASP A 10 -27.96 -20.59 18.64
CA ASP A 10 -26.75 -20.71 17.83
C ASP A 10 -26.00 -19.36 17.85
N LYS A 11 -25.43 -19.02 19.00
CA LYS A 11 -24.35 -18.04 19.08
C LYS A 11 -23.10 -18.69 18.50
N ALA A 12 -23.10 -18.80 17.17
CA ALA A 12 -21.88 -19.01 16.43
C ALA A 12 -20.89 -17.95 16.91
N HIS A 13 -19.88 -18.40 17.65
CA HIS A 13 -18.71 -17.61 18.04
C HIS A 13 -17.88 -17.33 16.79
N GLY A 14 -18.46 -16.60 15.84
CA GLY A 14 -17.79 -16.12 14.66
C GLY A 14 -16.70 -15.18 15.11
N SER A 15 -15.45 -15.55 14.84
CA SER A 15 -14.36 -14.60 14.96
C SER A 15 -14.76 -13.34 14.17
N PRO A 16 -14.53 -12.14 14.72
CA PRO A 16 -14.78 -10.93 13.96
C PRO A 16 -14.02 -11.01 12.64
N PRO A 17 -14.62 -10.56 11.53
CA PRO A 17 -13.97 -10.62 10.24
C PRO A 17 -12.60 -9.93 10.33
N PRO A 18 -11.58 -10.45 9.61
CA PRO A 18 -10.21 -9.96 9.71
C PRO A 18 -10.08 -8.48 9.31
N PHE A 19 -11.00 -7.99 8.49
CA PHE A 19 -11.08 -6.61 8.04
C PHE A 19 -12.45 -6.01 8.31
N ARG A 20 -12.46 -4.69 8.56
CA ARG A 20 -13.67 -3.87 8.51
C ARG A 20 -13.66 -3.10 7.19
N ALA A 21 -14.81 -3.08 6.51
CA ALA A 21 -14.96 -2.27 5.32
C ALA A 21 -14.71 -0.79 5.64
N CYS A 22 -13.97 -0.11 4.78
CA CYS A 22 -13.71 1.31 4.89
C CYS A 22 -13.55 1.93 3.50
N ARG A 23 -13.84 3.22 3.38
CA ARG A 23 -13.65 3.96 2.14
C ARG A 23 -12.91 5.23 2.43
N ASP A 24 -11.92 5.48 1.59
CA ASP A 24 -11.14 6.70 1.54
C ASP A 24 -10.50 7.11 2.88
N VAL A 25 -10.06 6.14 3.68
CA VAL A 25 -9.41 6.41 4.97
C VAL A 25 -8.02 6.97 4.72
N LEU A 26 -7.79 8.19 5.23
CA LEU A 26 -6.52 8.89 5.08
C LEU A 26 -5.44 8.32 5.99
N GLY A 27 -4.25 8.18 5.43
CA GLY A 27 -3.03 7.89 6.16
C GLY A 27 -1.84 8.67 5.59
N ALA A 28 -0.74 8.65 6.34
CA ALA A 28 0.49 9.34 5.99
C ALA A 28 1.71 8.51 6.39
N CYS A 29 2.72 8.54 5.54
CA CYS A 29 4.07 8.11 5.88
C CYS A 29 4.72 9.17 6.77
N THR A 30 5.28 8.80 7.91
CA THR A 30 5.99 9.76 8.80
C THR A 30 7.44 9.96 8.39
N VAL A 31 7.99 9.03 7.59
CA VAL A 31 9.36 9.06 7.08
C VAL A 31 9.43 9.82 5.75
N CYS A 32 8.39 9.70 4.94
CA CYS A 32 8.34 10.22 3.58
C CYS A 32 7.10 11.12 3.41
N LEU A 33 7.16 12.14 2.56
CA LEU A 33 6.00 13.00 2.24
C LEU A 33 5.01 12.32 1.30
N THR A 34 4.54 11.16 1.73
CA THR A 34 3.55 10.35 1.04
C THR A 34 2.28 10.35 1.87
N ASP A 35 1.20 10.88 1.30
CA ASP A 35 -0.14 10.58 1.77
C ASP A 35 -0.66 9.34 1.09
N TYR A 36 -1.53 8.60 1.74
CA TYR A 36 -2.22 7.49 1.11
C TYR A 36 -3.67 7.43 1.55
N VAL A 37 -4.47 6.81 0.69
CA VAL A 37 -5.88 6.58 0.90
C VAL A 37 -6.11 5.08 0.84
N THR A 38 -6.76 4.54 1.86
CA THR A 38 -7.09 3.11 1.95
C THR A 38 -8.59 2.91 1.81
N THR A 39 -8.95 2.01 0.88
CA THR A 39 -10.30 1.53 0.68
C THR A 39 -10.30 0.02 0.81
N ILE A 40 -11.17 -0.51 1.67
CA ILE A 40 -11.35 -1.93 1.93
C ILE A 40 -12.83 -2.25 1.71
N GLU A 41 -13.13 -3.13 0.76
CA GLU A 41 -14.51 -3.52 0.46
C GLU A 41 -14.62 -5.00 0.08
N ARG A 42 -15.84 -5.52 0.19
CA ARG A 42 -16.16 -6.87 -0.30
C ARG A 42 -16.20 -6.86 -1.82
N ALA A 43 -15.55 -7.84 -2.43
CA ALA A 43 -15.50 -7.98 -3.88
C ALA A 43 -15.25 -9.43 -4.26
N GLU A 44 -15.66 -9.79 -5.47
CA GLU A 44 -15.23 -11.04 -6.11
C GLU A 44 -13.76 -10.90 -6.51
N VAL A 45 -12.90 -11.72 -5.92
CA VAL A 45 -11.45 -11.71 -6.16
C VAL A 45 -11.00 -13.06 -6.69
N ASN A 46 -10.01 -13.06 -7.59
CA ASN A 46 -9.39 -14.30 -8.03
C ASN A 46 -8.39 -14.80 -7.00
N GLU A 47 -8.43 -16.09 -6.68
CA GLU A 47 -7.39 -16.71 -5.88
C GLU A 47 -6.10 -16.84 -6.73
N ILE A 48 -5.00 -16.24 -6.28
CA ILE A 48 -3.71 -16.34 -6.99
C ILE A 48 -2.82 -17.32 -6.22
N THR A 49 -2.51 -18.45 -6.83
CA THR A 49 -1.55 -19.42 -6.28
C THR A 49 -0.19 -19.21 -6.94
N LYS A 50 0.83 -18.91 -6.12
CA LYS A 50 2.22 -18.81 -6.56
C LYS A 50 2.98 -20.06 -6.12
N SER A 51 3.43 -20.86 -7.08
CA SER A 51 4.27 -22.02 -6.81
C SER A 51 5.70 -21.73 -7.26
N ASN A 52 6.65 -22.04 -6.38
CA ASN A 52 8.07 -22.01 -6.71
C ASN A 52 8.52 -23.45 -6.94
N TYR A 53 9.02 -23.75 -8.13
CA TYR A 53 9.65 -25.02 -8.41
C TYR A 53 11.16 -24.82 -8.48
N GLY A 54 11.85 -25.43 -7.52
CA GLY A 54 13.30 -25.56 -7.53
C GLY A 54 13.67 -27.02 -7.79
N LEU A 55 14.70 -27.24 -8.61
CA LEU A 55 15.36 -28.55 -8.62
C LEU A 55 16.48 -28.51 -7.59
N SER A 56 16.56 -29.57 -6.80
CA SER A 56 17.74 -29.88 -6.01
C SER A 56 18.55 -30.89 -6.81
N LEU A 57 19.65 -30.43 -7.41
CA LEU A 57 20.60 -31.29 -8.11
C LEU A 57 21.70 -31.68 -7.12
N ILE A 58 22.01 -32.98 -7.03
CA ILE A 58 23.17 -33.44 -6.27
C ILE A 58 24.37 -33.41 -7.21
N ASP A 59 25.38 -32.61 -6.86
CA ASP A 59 26.67 -32.62 -7.53
C ASP A 59 27.38 -33.95 -7.21
N ALA A 60 27.42 -34.84 -8.18
CA ALA A 60 28.02 -36.18 -8.03
C ALA A 60 29.54 -36.14 -7.79
N ALA A 61 30.22 -35.05 -8.14
CA ALA A 61 31.67 -34.93 -7.95
C ALA A 61 32.05 -34.54 -6.51
N TYR A 62 31.19 -33.79 -5.82
CA TYR A 62 31.48 -33.22 -4.50
C TYR A 62 30.45 -33.57 -3.42
N GLY A 63 29.39 -34.31 -3.75
CA GLY A 63 28.31 -34.65 -2.81
C GLY A 63 27.54 -33.43 -2.31
N ARG A 64 27.56 -32.31 -3.05
CA ARG A 64 26.94 -31.05 -2.63
C ARG A 64 25.55 -30.90 -3.26
N VAL A 65 24.55 -30.55 -2.47
CA VAL A 65 23.22 -30.21 -2.99
C VAL A 65 23.27 -28.80 -3.57
N LEU A 66 23.06 -28.68 -4.88
CA LEU A 66 22.88 -27.43 -5.59
C LEU A 66 21.37 -27.20 -5.76
N SER A 67 20.85 -26.14 -5.16
CA SER A 67 19.47 -25.70 -5.37
C SER A 67 19.43 -24.68 -6.50
N ALA A 68 18.71 -24.99 -7.57
CA ALA A 68 18.46 -24.06 -8.67
C ALA A 68 16.98 -23.66 -8.69
N ARG A 69 16.70 -22.35 -8.67
CA ARG A 69 15.35 -21.81 -8.90
C ARG A 69 15.09 -21.80 -10.40
N LEU A 70 14.19 -22.64 -10.89
CA LEU A 70 13.94 -22.82 -12.32
C LEU A 70 12.83 -21.91 -12.86
N GLY A 71 11.97 -21.42 -11.98
CA GLY A 71 10.96 -20.47 -12.36
C GLY A 71 9.92 -20.27 -11.29
N GLU A 72 9.03 -19.36 -11.60
CA GLU A 72 7.87 -19.00 -10.80
C GLU A 72 6.64 -19.24 -11.68
N GLN A 73 5.70 -20.06 -11.19
CA GLN A 73 4.43 -20.25 -11.85
C GLN A 73 3.34 -19.56 -11.03
N ILE A 74 2.55 -18.74 -11.72
CA ILE A 74 1.38 -18.07 -11.18
C ILE A 74 0.16 -18.75 -11.83
N SER A 75 -0.71 -19.33 -11.02
CA SER A 75 -2.03 -19.78 -11.47
C SER A 75 -3.11 -18.88 -10.88
N VAL A 76 -4.11 -18.57 -11.70
CA VAL A 76 -5.28 -17.78 -11.32
C VAL A 76 -6.45 -18.75 -11.18
N GLY A 77 -6.96 -18.87 -9.96
CA GLY A 77 -8.10 -19.70 -9.58
C GLY A 77 -9.45 -19.02 -9.85
N PRO A 78 -10.56 -19.60 -9.38
CA PRO A 78 -11.89 -19.03 -9.55
C PRO A 78 -12.08 -17.73 -8.76
N LEU A 79 -13.14 -17.01 -9.09
CA LEU A 79 -13.63 -15.88 -8.30
C LEU A 79 -14.24 -16.40 -6.99
N VAL A 80 -13.84 -15.80 -5.88
CA VAL A 80 -14.37 -16.05 -4.55
C VAL A 80 -14.84 -14.75 -3.91
N ASP A 81 -15.84 -14.80 -3.03
CA ASP A 81 -16.21 -13.65 -2.21
C ASP A 81 -15.08 -13.36 -1.21
N GLY A 82 -14.39 -12.25 -1.43
CA GLY A 82 -13.21 -11.87 -0.66
C GLY A 82 -13.19 -10.38 -0.34
N TRP A 83 -11.98 -9.87 -0.14
CA TRP A 83 -11.74 -8.47 0.18
C TRP A 83 -10.86 -7.85 -0.91
N SER A 84 -11.29 -6.73 -1.45
CA SER A 84 -10.46 -5.84 -2.26
C SER A 84 -9.88 -4.76 -1.34
N ILE A 85 -8.56 -4.65 -1.31
CA ILE A 85 -7.84 -3.63 -0.57
C ILE A 85 -7.11 -2.76 -1.58
N THR A 86 -7.53 -1.50 -1.69
CA THR A 86 -6.91 -0.50 -2.56
C THR A 86 -6.16 0.52 -1.71
N ILE A 87 -4.88 0.72 -2.02
CA ILE A 87 -4.03 1.76 -1.42
C ILE A 87 -3.60 2.71 -2.53
N THR A 88 -4.12 3.93 -2.53
CA THR A 88 -3.71 4.98 -3.46
C THR A 88 -2.72 5.90 -2.76
N ALA A 89 -1.46 5.90 -3.21
CA ALA A 89 -0.40 6.72 -2.64
C ALA A 89 -0.18 8.00 -3.46
N TYR A 90 -0.10 9.13 -2.76
CA TYR A 90 0.16 10.47 -3.29
C TYR A 90 1.54 10.91 -2.82
N HIS A 91 2.49 10.90 -3.74
CA HIS A 91 3.87 11.27 -3.48
C HIS A 91 4.13 12.70 -3.92
N GLN A 92 4.82 13.48 -3.09
CA GLN A 92 5.38 14.77 -3.52
C GLN A 92 6.90 14.64 -3.66
N LEU A 93 7.39 14.61 -4.91
CA LEU A 93 8.82 14.54 -5.24
C LEU A 93 9.53 15.91 -5.17
N GLY A 94 8.99 16.85 -4.39
CA GLY A 94 9.44 18.25 -4.38
C GLY A 94 9.31 18.92 -5.75
N ARG A 95 9.93 20.11 -5.91
CA ARG A 95 9.98 20.84 -7.19
C ARG A 95 11.19 20.44 -8.06
N CYS A 96 11.80 19.28 -7.80
CA CYS A 96 13.07 18.84 -8.41
C CYS A 96 14.20 19.90 -8.33
N ARG A 97 14.24 20.73 -7.27
CA ARG A 97 15.16 21.87 -7.21
C ARG A 97 16.59 21.51 -6.80
N SER A 98 16.76 20.37 -6.12
CA SER A 98 18.07 19.87 -5.71
C SER A 98 17.99 18.36 -5.46
N PRO A 99 18.98 17.58 -5.95
CA PRO A 99 19.09 16.15 -5.64
C PRO A 99 19.45 15.89 -4.17
N GLU A 100 19.92 16.90 -3.45
CA GLU A 100 20.20 16.88 -2.01
C GLU A 100 18.97 17.19 -1.14
N ASP A 101 17.82 17.54 -1.74
CA ASP A 101 16.56 17.63 -0.98
C ASP A 101 16.31 16.26 -0.36
N TRP A 102 16.17 16.25 0.96
CA TRP A 102 16.02 15.04 1.76
C TRP A 102 14.88 14.13 1.25
N LYS A 103 13.88 14.69 0.57
CA LYS A 103 12.80 13.94 -0.08
C LYS A 103 13.32 12.96 -1.15
N TRP A 104 14.33 13.38 -1.92
CA TRP A 104 14.98 12.55 -2.94
C TRP A 104 15.95 11.56 -2.33
N VAL A 105 16.74 11.99 -1.35
CA VAL A 105 17.68 11.11 -0.63
C VAL A 105 16.94 9.97 0.06
N THR A 106 15.78 10.26 0.66
CA THR A 106 14.93 9.23 1.26
C THR A 106 14.45 8.22 0.22
N LEU A 107 14.29 8.60 -1.06
CA LEU A 107 13.89 7.68 -2.13
C LEU A 107 15.02 6.82 -2.69
N THR A 108 16.27 7.22 -2.50
CA THR A 108 17.44 6.44 -2.92
C THR A 108 17.80 5.34 -1.92
N ASP A 109 17.39 5.49 -0.65
CA ASP A 109 17.63 4.46 0.36
C ASP A 109 16.81 3.20 0.09
N THR A 110 17.34 2.01 0.40
CA THR A 110 16.53 0.79 0.29
C THR A 110 15.37 0.81 1.30
N PRO A 111 14.23 0.17 1.03
CA PRO A 111 13.11 0.13 1.98
C PRO A 111 13.51 -0.38 3.37
N ILE A 112 14.47 -1.31 3.43
CA ILE A 112 14.99 -1.87 4.67
C ILE A 112 15.81 -0.82 5.42
N ASP A 113 16.70 -0.13 4.72
CA ASP A 113 17.55 0.91 5.32
C ASP A 113 16.72 2.05 5.88
N ARG A 114 15.63 2.47 5.22
CA ARG A 114 14.72 3.52 5.73
C ARG A 114 14.05 3.16 7.06
N VAL A 115 13.75 1.87 7.28
CA VAL A 115 13.08 1.42 8.51
C VAL A 115 14.09 1.20 9.65
N LEU A 116 15.29 0.73 9.31
CA LEU A 116 16.33 0.39 10.28
C LEU A 116 17.21 1.58 10.66
N SER A 117 17.38 2.56 9.77
CA SER A 117 18.15 3.79 10.03
C SER A 117 17.39 4.74 10.95
N LYS A 118 17.26 4.40 12.23
CA LYS A 118 16.76 5.32 13.27
C LYS A 118 17.81 6.35 13.69
N SER A 119 18.54 6.95 12.75
CA SER A 119 19.43 8.05 13.13
C SER A 119 18.58 9.22 13.65
N PRO A 120 18.96 9.86 14.77
CA PRO A 120 18.23 11.00 15.31
C PRO A 120 18.18 12.19 14.35
N ASP A 121 19.12 12.25 13.40
CA ASP A 121 19.23 13.29 12.38
C ASP A 121 18.45 12.98 11.09
N GLN A 122 17.71 11.87 11.05
CA GLN A 122 16.94 11.54 9.84
C GLN A 122 15.79 12.56 9.69
N PRO A 123 15.71 13.23 8.54
CA PRO A 123 14.64 14.18 8.27
C PRO A 123 13.30 13.44 8.29
N ARG A 124 12.36 13.98 9.06
CA ARG A 124 11.00 13.43 9.20
C ARG A 124 9.99 14.36 8.57
N ARG A 125 8.85 13.78 8.23
CA ARG A 125 7.67 14.56 7.89
C ARG A 125 7.31 15.48 9.05
N ASP A 126 7.33 16.78 8.78
CA ASP A 126 6.76 17.78 9.67
C ASP A 126 5.23 17.68 9.60
N MET A 127 4.61 17.14 10.66
CA MET A 127 3.17 16.94 10.73
C MET A 127 2.39 18.24 10.94
N ALA A 128 3.04 19.32 11.38
CA ALA A 128 2.41 20.64 11.49
C ALA A 128 2.30 21.30 10.12
N VAL A 129 3.31 21.12 9.26
CA VAL A 129 3.32 21.68 7.89
C VAL A 129 2.60 20.76 6.90
N PHE A 130 2.77 19.44 7.06
CA PHE A 130 2.20 18.43 6.17
C PHE A 130 1.37 17.42 6.98
N PRO A 131 0.17 17.79 7.46
CA PRO A 131 -0.74 16.81 8.08
C PRO A 131 -1.20 15.75 7.06
N PRO A 132 -1.75 14.60 7.51
CA PRO A 132 -2.27 13.58 6.60
C PRO A 132 -3.30 14.18 5.63
N GLY A 133 -3.11 13.92 4.34
CA GLY A 133 -3.96 14.45 3.25
C GLY A 133 -3.45 15.74 2.61
N ALA A 134 -2.51 16.48 3.23
CA ALA A 134 -2.00 17.75 2.69
C ALA A 134 -1.42 17.62 1.26
N ILE A 135 -0.74 16.52 0.96
CA ILE A 135 -0.20 16.25 -0.38
C ILE A 135 -1.33 15.93 -1.35
N ARG A 136 -2.28 15.07 -0.95
CA ARG A 136 -3.44 14.73 -1.78
C ARG A 136 -4.24 15.99 -2.16
N ASP A 137 -4.53 16.83 -1.17
CA ASP A 137 -5.34 18.03 -1.35
C ASP A 137 -4.63 19.03 -2.28
N MET A 138 -3.30 19.15 -2.18
CA MET A 138 -2.50 19.95 -3.10
C MET A 138 -2.61 19.46 -4.54
N TRP A 139 -2.51 18.16 -4.80
CA TRP A 139 -2.69 17.58 -6.14
C TRP A 139 -4.10 17.85 -6.71
N GLN A 140 -5.13 17.78 -5.87
CA GLN A 140 -6.51 18.04 -6.30
C GLN A 140 -6.74 19.53 -6.64
N ASN A 141 -6.12 20.43 -5.88
CA ASN A 141 -6.27 21.89 -6.05
C ASN A 141 -5.41 22.47 -7.19
N GLU A 142 -4.27 21.85 -7.54
CA GLU A 142 -3.46 22.29 -8.68
C GLU A 142 -4.20 22.14 -10.02
N GLY A 143 -5.07 21.13 -10.15
CA GLY A 143 -5.89 20.92 -11.34
C GLY A 143 -6.97 21.99 -11.55
N SER A 144 -7.41 22.70 -10.50
CA SER A 144 -8.46 23.72 -10.60
C SER A 144 -7.94 25.14 -10.86
N SER A 145 -6.65 25.43 -10.61
CA SER A 145 -6.12 26.79 -10.71
C SER A 145 -5.70 27.23 -12.12
N THR A 146 -5.50 26.31 -13.07
CA THR A 146 -4.94 26.63 -14.41
C THR A 146 -5.98 27.04 -15.46
N ARG A 147 -7.28 27.10 -15.14
CA ARG A 147 -8.33 27.50 -16.10
C ARG A 147 -8.79 28.96 -16.01
N GLY A 148 -8.21 29.78 -15.13
CA GLY A 148 -8.74 31.12 -14.82
C GLY A 148 -7.88 32.34 -15.18
N LYS A 149 -6.71 32.20 -15.83
CA LYS A 149 -5.85 33.33 -16.19
C LYS A 149 -5.52 33.31 -17.68
N GLY A 150 -6.46 33.78 -18.48
CA GLY A 150 -6.31 33.88 -19.93
C GLY A 150 -7.47 34.67 -20.53
N ALA A 151 -7.84 35.79 -19.93
CA ALA A 151 -8.66 36.80 -20.56
C ALA A 151 -8.27 38.15 -19.94
N ASP A 152 -8.16 39.14 -20.81
CA ASP A 152 -8.09 40.58 -20.52
C ASP A 152 -6.68 41.10 -20.17
N ASN A 153 -5.97 41.49 -21.22
CA ASN A 153 -5.44 42.85 -21.37
C ASN A 153 -4.86 43.04 -22.78
N ASP A 154 -5.75 43.27 -23.74
CA ASP A 154 -5.46 44.04 -24.95
C ASP A 154 -6.47 45.19 -24.99
N ASP A 155 -6.08 46.36 -24.48
CA ASP A 155 -6.52 47.66 -24.99
C ASP A 155 -5.84 48.80 -24.23
N SER A 156 -4.86 49.44 -24.88
CA SER A 156 -4.61 50.90 -24.96
C SER A 156 -3.14 51.22 -25.17
#